data_AF-A0A944TR48-F1
#
_entry.id   AF-A0A944TR48-F1
#
_cell.length_a   1.000
_cell.length_b   1.000
_cell.length_c   1.000
_cell.angle_alpha   90.00
_cell.angle_beta   90.00
_cell.angle_gamma   90.00
#
_symmetry.space_group_name_H-M   'P 1'
#
loop_
_entity.id
_entity.type
_entity.pdbx_description
1 polymer ?
#
loop_
_entity_poly.entity_id
_entity_poly.type
_entity_poly.pdbx_seq_one_letter_code
_entity_poly.pdbx_strand_id
1 'polypeptide(L)'
;MLSKLLVMTFCLGLLSGCLVKKSSTKSAAPDPTSDVTGNNNTNNNPNNSNGTPGPDPLEVHAWHLNNTGQSAFAANGGTAGEDINIGQVRAAGVNGSGVLVAVSDNGVQIAHEDLAANILNGASKNYDLAAPHFGDPTPSGDVGHGTMVSGIIAARGDNSLGSLGVAPNASLAGLRYIGAAVTTSIMIDQANGVFDIFNYSYGAYSCIFSPASSFLIQQLKFGSESLRGGLGSLYVKAAGNEYIGLTSDCFPNQEEEDVRFYFGNANLEEDHSYPYQVVVGALNARGTSATYSTPGSSLWLSAPGGD
;
A
#
# COMPACT_ATOMS: atom_id res chain seq x y z
N MET A 1 -17.85 -2.78 -10.51
CA MET A 1 -17.47 -2.72 -9.08
C MET A 1 -16.98 -1.31 -8.81
N LEU A 2 -17.68 -0.51 -8.00
CA LEU A 2 -17.06 0.67 -7.40
C LEU A 2 -16.09 0.14 -6.34
N SER A 3 -14.80 0.30 -6.56
CA SER A 3 -13.74 -0.04 -5.62
C SER A 3 -13.54 1.11 -4.63
N LYS A 4 -13.44 0.80 -3.34
CA LYS A 4 -12.96 1.75 -2.33
C LYS A 4 -11.45 1.89 -2.42
N LEU A 5 -10.94 2.99 -1.89
CA LEU A 5 -9.53 3.34 -1.92
C LEU A 5 -9.18 3.85 -0.51
N LEU A 6 -8.42 3.04 0.25
CA LEU A 6 -7.93 3.40 1.60
C LEU A 6 -6.42 3.36 1.63
N VAL A 7 -5.82 4.45 2.06
CA VAL A 7 -4.40 4.52 2.33
C VAL A 7 -4.10 3.89 3.70
N MET A 8 -3.51 2.68 3.69
CA MET A 8 -3.06 2.01 4.92
C MET A 8 -1.56 2.17 5.10
N THR A 9 -1.18 2.78 6.20
CA THR A 9 0.20 2.75 6.69
C THR A 9 0.41 1.42 7.42
N PHE A 10 0.81 0.35 6.71
CA PHE A 10 1.16 -0.90 7.42
C PHE A 10 2.46 -0.69 8.19
N CYS A 11 2.40 -0.83 9.51
CA CYS A 11 3.55 -0.78 10.37
C CYS A 11 4.47 -1.98 10.07
N LEU A 12 5.51 -1.79 9.25
CA LEU A 12 6.60 -2.76 9.09
C LEU A 12 7.34 -3.04 10.43
N GLY A 13 6.99 -2.36 11.52
CA GLY A 13 7.49 -2.61 12.88
C GLY A 13 7.25 -4.02 13.41
N LEU A 14 6.24 -4.76 12.90
CA LEU A 14 5.99 -6.15 13.31
C LEU A 14 6.96 -7.18 12.70
N LEU A 15 7.87 -6.77 11.79
CA LEU A 15 8.83 -7.68 11.13
C LEU A 15 10.28 -7.56 11.63
N SER A 16 10.56 -6.67 12.59
CA SER A 16 11.94 -6.52 13.14
C SER A 16 12.46 -7.75 13.90
N GLY A 17 11.60 -8.72 14.24
CA GLY A 17 12.01 -9.96 14.92
C GLY A 17 12.49 -11.10 14.00
N CYS A 18 12.21 -11.06 12.69
CA CYS A 18 12.44 -12.21 11.79
C CYS A 18 13.46 -11.98 10.68
N LEU A 19 13.92 -10.74 10.45
CA LEU A 19 14.79 -10.40 9.31
C LEU A 19 16.30 -10.53 9.61
N VAL A 20 16.71 -10.85 10.84
CA VAL A 20 18.15 -10.99 11.22
C VAL A 20 18.84 -12.21 10.56
N LYS A 21 18.11 -13.08 9.83
CA LYS A 21 18.69 -14.27 9.17
C LYS A 21 18.21 -14.49 7.73
N LYS A 22 18.38 -13.52 6.83
CA LYS A 22 18.30 -13.80 5.38
C LYS A 22 19.56 -13.38 4.64
N SER A 23 20.63 -14.15 4.87
CA SER A 23 21.72 -14.31 3.90
C SER A 23 21.30 -15.36 2.87
N SER A 24 20.37 -15.00 1.99
CA SER A 24 20.24 -15.66 0.69
C SER A 24 19.65 -14.65 -0.31
N THR A 25 20.44 -14.36 -1.33
CA THR A 25 20.16 -13.38 -2.39
C THR A 25 18.89 -13.75 -3.15
N LYS A 26 17.76 -13.12 -2.81
CA LYS A 26 16.81 -12.70 -3.83
C LYS A 26 17.45 -11.48 -4.49
N SER A 27 17.69 -11.52 -5.80
CA SER A 27 18.40 -10.46 -6.53
C SER A 27 17.88 -9.09 -6.13
N ALA A 28 18.71 -8.30 -5.43
CA ALA A 28 18.53 -6.87 -5.41
C ALA A 28 18.61 -6.36 -6.86
N ALA A 29 17.85 -5.33 -7.20
CA ALA A 29 18.08 -4.63 -8.45
C ALA A 29 19.55 -4.14 -8.47
N PRO A 30 20.31 -4.36 -9.55
CA PRO A 30 21.65 -3.80 -9.66
C PRO A 30 21.57 -2.27 -9.65
N ASP A 31 22.48 -1.64 -8.91
CA ASP A 31 22.77 -0.21 -8.95
C ASP A 31 23.02 0.21 -10.42
N PRO A 32 22.24 1.12 -11.00
CA PRO A 32 22.35 1.46 -12.42
C PRO A 32 23.57 2.33 -12.78
N THR A 33 24.58 2.45 -11.91
CA THR A 33 25.71 3.37 -12.16
C THR A 33 27.06 2.75 -12.52
N SER A 34 27.16 1.44 -12.74
CA SER A 34 28.39 0.84 -13.28
C SER A 34 28.24 0.37 -14.72
N ASP A 35 28.61 1.23 -15.68
CA ASP A 35 29.52 0.94 -16.81
C ASP A 35 29.24 1.84 -18.03
N VAL A 36 29.91 2.99 -18.11
CA VAL A 36 30.26 3.64 -19.39
C VAL A 36 31.68 4.19 -19.25
N THR A 37 32.68 3.37 -19.57
CA THR A 37 34.01 3.88 -19.92
C THR A 37 33.94 4.53 -21.30
N GLY A 38 33.87 5.86 -21.34
CA GLY A 38 33.87 6.64 -22.57
C GLY A 38 34.35 8.07 -22.30
N ASN A 39 35.66 8.27 -22.36
CA ASN A 39 36.30 9.58 -22.33
C ASN A 39 35.80 10.45 -23.51
N ASN A 40 35.07 11.52 -23.23
CA ASN A 40 35.16 12.77 -23.99
C ASN A 40 34.74 13.98 -23.14
N ASN A 41 35.73 14.82 -22.91
CA ASN A 41 35.70 16.11 -22.24
C ASN A 41 34.84 17.14 -22.99
N THR A 42 33.70 17.53 -22.41
CA THR A 42 33.22 18.92 -22.41
C THR A 42 32.47 19.20 -21.10
N ASN A 43 33.21 19.66 -20.09
CA ASN A 43 32.66 20.26 -18.88
C ASN A 43 31.88 21.54 -19.21
N ASN A 44 30.58 21.56 -18.87
CA ASN A 44 29.84 22.73 -18.40
C ASN A 44 28.47 22.28 -17.87
N ASN A 45 28.44 21.65 -16.69
CA ASN A 45 27.23 21.51 -15.88
C ASN A 45 27.51 22.11 -14.50
N PRO A 46 26.84 23.21 -14.09
CA PRO A 46 27.10 23.87 -12.81
C PRO A 46 26.57 23.10 -11.59
N ASN A 47 25.98 21.91 -11.76
CA ASN A 47 25.40 21.11 -10.67
C ASN A 47 26.10 19.75 -10.47
N ASN A 48 27.42 19.66 -10.61
CA ASN A 48 28.17 18.54 -10.02
C ASN A 48 28.54 18.88 -8.56
N SER A 49 27.55 18.86 -7.68
CA SER A 49 27.79 18.67 -6.26
C SER A 49 27.61 17.19 -5.95
N ASN A 50 28.73 16.48 -5.70
CA ASN A 50 28.78 15.25 -4.90
C ASN A 50 28.33 15.54 -3.46
N GLY A 51 27.10 16.03 -3.30
CA GLY A 51 26.43 16.19 -2.03
C GLY A 51 25.58 14.95 -1.80
N THR A 52 25.69 14.37 -0.61
CA THR A 52 24.64 13.49 -0.09
C THR A 52 23.31 14.21 -0.29
N PRO A 53 22.29 13.59 -0.92
CA PRO A 53 21.00 14.24 -1.06
C PRO A 53 20.53 14.74 0.31
N GLY A 54 20.00 15.96 0.34
CA GLY A 54 19.44 16.57 1.55
C GLY A 54 18.10 15.93 1.94
N PRO A 55 17.55 16.32 3.11
CA PRO A 55 16.31 15.77 3.64
C PRO A 55 15.12 16.06 2.73
N ASP A 56 14.13 15.18 2.75
CA ASP A 56 12.94 15.30 1.90
C ASP A 56 12.02 16.42 2.41
N PRO A 57 11.58 17.34 1.53
CA PRO A 57 10.90 18.56 1.94
C PRO A 57 9.54 18.30 2.60
N LEU A 58 8.86 17.18 2.29
CA LEU A 58 7.54 16.86 2.83
C LEU A 58 7.56 15.87 4.01
N GLU A 59 8.73 15.30 4.39
CA GLU A 59 8.82 14.36 5.52
C GLU A 59 8.27 15.00 6.82
N VAL A 60 8.55 16.28 7.04
CA VAL A 60 8.07 17.02 8.24
C VAL A 60 6.54 17.09 8.33
N HIS A 61 5.84 16.87 7.23
CA HIS A 61 4.38 16.84 7.16
C HIS A 61 3.80 15.41 7.26
N ALA A 62 4.63 14.38 7.20
CA ALA A 62 4.23 12.98 7.33
C ALA A 62 3.95 12.61 8.80
N TRP A 63 2.86 13.14 9.36
CA TRP A 63 2.47 12.91 10.76
C TRP A 63 2.38 11.42 11.11
N HIS A 64 1.99 10.58 10.15
CA HIS A 64 1.89 9.14 10.34
C HIS A 64 3.24 8.48 10.68
N LEU A 65 4.37 9.10 10.32
CA LEU A 65 5.73 8.65 10.68
C LEU A 65 6.21 9.27 11.99
N ASN A 66 5.91 10.55 12.21
CA ASN A 66 6.28 11.30 13.40
C ASN A 66 5.29 12.47 13.60
N ASN A 67 4.36 12.30 14.52
CA ASN A 67 3.35 13.30 14.83
C ASN A 67 3.88 14.23 15.92
N THR A 68 4.20 15.46 15.54
CA THR A 68 4.61 16.54 16.43
C THR A 68 3.46 17.53 16.68
N GLY A 69 2.23 17.17 16.33
CA GLY A 69 1.06 18.05 16.32
C GLY A 69 0.98 18.98 15.11
N GLN A 70 1.71 18.66 14.04
CA GLN A 70 1.68 19.43 12.79
C GLN A 70 0.31 19.32 12.10
N SER A 71 -0.03 20.34 11.30
CA SER A 71 -1.27 20.34 10.51
C SER A 71 -1.19 19.56 9.21
N ALA A 72 0.01 19.24 8.71
CA ALA A 72 0.19 18.51 7.45
C ALA A 72 -0.67 19.08 6.30
N PHE A 73 -0.67 20.42 6.16
CA PHE A 73 -1.48 21.18 5.19
C PHE A 73 -3.01 21.17 5.44
N ALA A 74 -3.51 20.51 6.49
CA ALA A 74 -4.90 20.60 6.91
C ALA A 74 -5.17 21.88 7.75
N ALA A 75 -6.45 22.14 8.00
CA ALA A 75 -6.88 23.28 8.81
C ALA A 75 -6.50 23.13 10.30
N ASN A 76 -6.37 21.90 10.80
CA ASN A 76 -6.08 21.60 12.20
C ASN A 76 -4.94 20.59 12.33
N GLY A 77 -4.18 20.69 13.42
CA GLY A 77 -3.13 19.73 13.78
C GLY A 77 -3.64 18.45 14.44
N GLY A 78 -2.75 17.46 14.49
CA GLY A 78 -2.88 16.23 15.26
C GLY A 78 -2.49 16.38 16.75
N THR A 79 -2.50 15.25 17.46
CA THR A 79 -1.97 15.12 18.82
C THR A 79 -0.58 14.48 18.74
N ALA A 80 0.43 15.11 19.32
CA ALA A 80 1.80 14.60 19.25
C ALA A 80 1.92 13.18 19.84
N GLY A 81 2.69 12.31 19.18
CA GLY A 81 2.87 10.91 19.54
C GLY A 81 1.80 9.95 19.03
N GLU A 82 0.70 10.46 18.45
CA GLU A 82 -0.30 9.63 17.77
C GLU A 82 0.15 9.32 16.34
N ASP A 83 1.10 8.38 16.24
CA ASP A 83 1.74 7.91 15.00
C ASP A 83 2.15 6.42 15.12
N ILE A 84 2.86 5.88 14.11
CA ILE A 84 3.31 4.47 14.14
C ILE A 84 4.56 4.22 15.00
N ASN A 85 5.11 5.23 15.66
CA ASN A 85 6.29 5.17 16.51
C ASN A 85 7.51 4.50 15.84
N ILE A 86 7.81 4.88 14.58
CA ILE A 86 8.88 4.24 13.78
C ILE A 86 10.30 4.75 14.12
N GLY A 87 10.44 5.77 14.96
CA GLY A 87 11.72 6.45 15.22
C GLY A 87 12.86 5.51 15.62
N GLN A 88 12.60 4.56 16.53
CA GLN A 88 13.62 3.58 16.97
C GLN A 88 13.98 2.58 15.86
N VAL A 89 12.99 2.16 15.05
CA VAL A 89 13.19 1.22 13.94
C VAL A 89 14.07 1.86 12.85
N ARG A 90 13.80 3.14 12.52
CA ARG A 90 14.64 3.92 11.60
C ARG A 90 16.04 4.17 12.14
N ALA A 91 16.17 4.53 13.42
CA ALA A 91 17.47 4.73 14.06
C ALA A 91 18.34 3.46 14.07
N ALA A 92 17.70 2.27 14.07
CA ALA A 92 18.37 0.99 13.93
C ALA A 92 18.73 0.60 12.48
N GLY A 93 18.44 1.46 11.50
CA GLY A 93 18.71 1.21 10.08
C GLY A 93 17.73 0.23 9.41
N VAL A 94 16.59 -0.07 10.04
CA VAL A 94 15.56 -0.94 9.46
C VAL A 94 14.65 -0.11 8.56
N ASN A 95 14.73 -0.35 7.26
CA ASN A 95 14.11 0.50 6.23
C ASN A 95 13.39 -0.29 5.11
N GLY A 96 13.11 -1.58 5.33
CA GLY A 96 12.40 -2.43 4.36
C GLY A 96 13.27 -3.06 3.27
N SER A 97 14.60 -2.86 3.30
CA SER A 97 15.53 -3.49 2.37
C SER A 97 15.28 -5.00 2.22
N GLY A 98 15.07 -5.46 0.99
CA GLY A 98 14.84 -6.87 0.66
C GLY A 98 13.40 -7.38 0.86
N VAL A 99 12.47 -6.51 1.27
CA VAL A 99 11.03 -6.81 1.34
C VAL A 99 10.38 -6.49 -0.01
N LEU A 100 9.63 -7.44 -0.57
CA LEU A 100 8.88 -7.26 -1.80
C LEU A 100 7.39 -7.03 -1.50
N VAL A 101 6.82 -5.92 -1.97
CA VAL A 101 5.41 -5.56 -1.72
C VAL A 101 4.66 -5.45 -3.05
N ALA A 102 3.53 -6.14 -3.16
CA ALA A 102 2.58 -5.95 -4.25
C ALA A 102 1.50 -4.95 -3.81
N VAL A 103 1.28 -3.89 -4.58
CA VAL A 103 0.22 -2.92 -4.35
C VAL A 103 -0.89 -3.17 -5.36
N SER A 104 -1.95 -3.84 -4.93
CA SER A 104 -3.12 -4.08 -5.78
C SER A 104 -4.12 -2.95 -5.62
N ASP A 105 -4.27 -2.15 -6.68
CA ASP A 105 -5.01 -0.88 -6.66
C ASP A 105 -5.41 -0.45 -8.08
N ASN A 106 -5.72 0.83 -8.30
CA ASN A 106 -6.12 1.40 -9.59
C ASN A 106 -4.95 1.83 -10.48
N GLY A 107 -3.73 1.52 -10.06
CA GLY A 107 -2.51 1.76 -10.81
C GLY A 107 -1.44 2.47 -9.97
N VAL A 108 -0.19 2.28 -10.39
CA VAL A 108 0.99 2.88 -9.75
C VAL A 108 1.82 3.57 -10.84
N GLN A 109 2.12 4.85 -10.67
CA GLN A 109 3.05 5.57 -11.54
C GLN A 109 4.48 5.08 -11.30
N ILE A 110 4.88 4.02 -12.00
CA ILE A 110 6.18 3.36 -11.79
C ILE A 110 7.39 4.23 -12.18
N ALA A 111 7.16 5.30 -12.93
CA ALA A 111 8.17 6.30 -13.29
C ALA A 111 8.15 7.55 -12.38
N HIS A 112 7.34 7.56 -11.31
CA HIS A 112 7.30 8.68 -10.37
C HIS A 112 8.68 8.89 -9.73
N GLU A 113 9.14 10.14 -9.66
CA GLU A 113 10.51 10.49 -9.25
C GLU A 113 10.90 9.96 -7.88
N ASP A 114 9.92 9.86 -6.98
CA ASP A 114 10.10 9.37 -5.61
C ASP A 114 9.76 7.87 -5.42
N LEU A 115 9.40 7.16 -6.49
CA LEU A 115 9.08 5.71 -6.44
C LEU A 115 9.94 4.86 -7.38
N ALA A 116 10.40 5.41 -8.50
CA ALA A 116 11.02 4.65 -9.58
C ALA A 116 12.21 3.80 -9.13
N ALA A 117 13.02 4.31 -8.20
CA ALA A 117 14.17 3.58 -7.62
C ALA A 117 13.76 2.33 -6.84
N ASN A 118 12.52 2.28 -6.34
CA ASN A 118 11.98 1.20 -5.55
C ASN A 118 11.05 0.28 -6.35
N ILE A 119 10.83 0.51 -7.65
CA ILE A 119 10.00 -0.38 -8.46
C ILE A 119 10.77 -1.66 -8.83
N LEU A 120 10.16 -2.82 -8.54
CA LEU A 120 10.67 -4.12 -8.96
C LEU A 120 10.41 -4.33 -10.46
N ASN A 121 11.47 -4.22 -11.24
CA ASN A 121 11.40 -4.34 -12.70
C ASN A 121 10.76 -5.67 -13.14
N GLY A 122 9.81 -5.60 -14.07
CA GLY A 122 9.15 -6.77 -14.66
C GLY A 122 8.15 -7.50 -13.75
N ALA A 123 7.88 -7.01 -12.53
CA ALA A 123 6.97 -7.66 -11.59
C ALA A 123 5.55 -7.07 -11.57
N SER A 124 5.38 -5.84 -12.07
CA SER A 124 4.08 -5.17 -12.14
C SER A 124 3.13 -5.84 -13.14
N LYS A 125 1.83 -5.72 -12.86
CA LYS A 125 0.76 -6.28 -13.69
C LYS A 125 -0.28 -5.23 -14.05
N ASN A 126 -0.75 -5.31 -15.29
CA ASN A 126 -1.90 -4.58 -15.79
C ASN A 126 -2.96 -5.59 -16.23
N TYR A 127 -4.06 -5.68 -15.49
CA TYR A 127 -5.09 -6.69 -15.70
C TYR A 127 -6.02 -6.40 -16.89
N ASP A 128 -5.85 -5.27 -17.57
CA ASP A 128 -6.47 -5.01 -18.88
C ASP A 128 -5.76 -5.77 -20.01
N LEU A 129 -4.53 -6.25 -19.78
CA LEU A 129 -3.76 -7.06 -20.73
C LEU A 129 -4.16 -8.53 -20.65
N ALA A 130 -3.89 -9.29 -21.72
CA ALA A 130 -4.01 -10.74 -21.68
C ALA A 130 -3.02 -11.36 -20.67
N ALA A 131 -3.37 -12.53 -20.13
CA ALA A 131 -2.47 -13.31 -19.28
C ALA A 131 -1.11 -13.52 -19.99
N PRO A 132 0.03 -13.37 -19.29
CA PRO A 132 0.20 -13.34 -17.83
C PRO A 132 0.06 -11.95 -17.18
N HIS A 133 -0.54 -10.96 -17.86
CA HIS A 133 -0.83 -9.62 -17.35
C HIS A 133 0.38 -8.74 -17.00
N PHE A 134 1.61 -9.19 -17.24
CA PHE A 134 2.80 -8.34 -17.06
C PHE A 134 2.72 -7.11 -17.96
N GLY A 135 2.90 -5.93 -17.37
CA GLY A 135 2.80 -4.67 -18.11
C GLY A 135 2.86 -3.46 -17.19
N ASP A 136 2.85 -2.29 -17.81
CA ASP A 136 2.86 -1.00 -17.12
C ASP A 136 1.53 -0.80 -16.36
N PRO A 137 1.54 -0.70 -15.02
CA PRO A 137 0.35 -0.49 -14.20
C PRO A 137 -0.01 0.99 -14.08
N THR A 138 0.69 1.91 -14.77
CA THR A 138 0.46 3.35 -14.67
C THR A 138 -1.00 3.69 -14.97
N PRO A 139 -1.69 4.45 -14.12
CA PRO A 139 -3.09 4.84 -14.31
C PRO A 139 -3.24 5.72 -15.56
N SER A 140 -4.33 5.57 -16.28
CA SER A 140 -4.67 6.41 -17.43
C SER A 140 -5.44 7.64 -16.94
N GLY A 141 -4.75 8.72 -16.56
CA GLY A 141 -5.36 9.95 -16.05
C GLY A 141 -4.58 10.58 -14.89
N ASP A 142 -5.30 11.12 -13.90
CA ASP A 142 -4.74 11.68 -12.67
C ASP A 142 -3.88 10.66 -11.89
N VAL A 143 -3.11 11.16 -10.91
CA VAL A 143 -2.33 10.31 -10.00
C VAL A 143 -3.25 9.27 -9.36
N GLY A 144 -3.07 8.01 -9.75
CA GLY A 144 -3.84 6.89 -9.22
C GLY A 144 -3.59 6.73 -7.73
N HIS A 145 -4.60 6.30 -7.00
CA HIS A 145 -4.52 6.06 -5.57
C HIS A 145 -3.47 5.00 -5.21
N GLY A 146 -3.25 4.00 -6.07
CA GLY A 146 -2.15 3.06 -5.88
C GLY A 146 -0.79 3.75 -5.83
N THR A 147 -0.61 4.90 -6.49
CA THR A 147 0.61 5.73 -6.39
C THR A 147 0.71 6.39 -5.01
N MET A 148 -0.40 6.92 -4.47
CA MET A 148 -0.44 7.49 -3.12
C MET A 148 -0.15 6.44 -2.04
N VAL A 149 -0.78 5.26 -2.17
CA VAL A 149 -0.52 4.09 -1.32
C VAL A 149 0.95 3.66 -1.41
N SER A 150 1.49 3.59 -2.62
CA SER A 150 2.90 3.24 -2.85
C SER A 150 3.87 4.24 -2.20
N GLY A 151 3.56 5.53 -2.24
CA GLY A 151 4.33 6.59 -1.58
C GLY A 151 4.42 6.39 -0.06
N ILE A 152 3.30 6.05 0.58
CA ILE A 152 3.30 5.80 2.02
C ILE A 152 4.07 4.54 2.39
N ILE A 153 4.01 3.51 1.55
CA ILE A 153 4.79 2.29 1.78
C ILE A 153 6.29 2.55 1.58
N ALA A 154 6.69 3.08 0.42
CA ALA A 154 8.09 3.11 0.00
C ALA A 154 8.43 4.28 -0.95
N ALA A 155 7.93 5.50 -0.69
CA ALA A 155 8.63 6.68 -1.18
C ALA A 155 10.11 6.61 -0.75
N ARG A 156 11.02 6.88 -1.70
CA ARG A 156 12.44 6.54 -1.60
C ARG A 156 13.10 7.22 -0.42
N GLY A 157 12.73 8.48 -0.19
CA GLY A 157 13.31 9.33 0.83
C GLY A 157 14.83 9.48 0.75
N ASP A 158 15.36 10.36 1.59
CA ASP A 158 16.75 10.82 1.58
C ASP A 158 17.24 11.11 0.15
N ASN A 159 16.36 11.68 -0.70
CA ASN A 159 16.61 12.00 -2.10
C ASN A 159 16.28 13.46 -2.45
N SER A 160 15.91 14.27 -1.45
CA SER A 160 15.54 15.69 -1.58
C SER A 160 14.26 15.94 -2.39
N LEU A 161 13.44 14.91 -2.59
CA LEU A 161 12.18 14.98 -3.32
C LEU A 161 11.05 14.50 -2.41
N GLY A 162 9.85 14.99 -2.66
CA GLY A 162 8.64 14.44 -2.05
C GLY A 162 8.73 14.24 -0.53
N SER A 163 8.38 13.03 -0.11
CA SER A 163 8.25 12.61 1.29
C SER A 163 9.07 11.34 1.51
N LEU A 164 8.97 10.78 2.71
CA LEU A 164 9.55 9.50 3.07
C LEU A 164 8.47 8.43 3.20
N GLY A 165 8.74 7.21 2.70
CA GLY A 165 7.90 6.04 2.95
C GLY A 165 8.18 5.38 4.30
N VAL A 166 7.25 4.57 4.81
CA VAL A 166 7.46 3.74 6.02
C VAL A 166 8.67 2.80 5.85
N ALA A 167 8.82 2.25 4.64
CA ALA A 167 9.82 1.28 4.26
C ALA A 167 10.53 1.75 2.98
N PRO A 168 11.37 2.79 3.06
CA PRO A 168 11.90 3.51 1.91
C PRO A 168 12.83 2.70 1.00
N ASN A 169 13.23 1.49 1.42
CA ASN A 169 14.02 0.56 0.61
C ASN A 169 13.29 -0.77 0.30
N ALA A 170 11.99 -0.86 0.57
CA ALA A 170 11.18 -1.96 0.07
C ALA A 170 11.02 -1.86 -1.46
N SER A 171 10.92 -3.00 -2.14
CA SER A 171 10.67 -3.03 -3.58
C SER A 171 9.18 -3.24 -3.86
N LEU A 172 8.61 -2.42 -4.74
CA LEU A 172 7.18 -2.41 -5.06
C LEU A 172 6.90 -3.02 -6.43
N ALA A 173 5.77 -3.71 -6.56
CA ALA A 173 5.13 -3.95 -7.85
C ALA A 173 3.68 -3.43 -7.81
N GLY A 174 3.31 -2.67 -8.82
CA GLY A 174 1.93 -2.23 -8.99
C GLY A 174 1.10 -3.29 -9.70
N LEU A 175 -0.04 -3.65 -9.12
CA LEU A 175 -1.03 -4.51 -9.76
C LEU A 175 -2.27 -3.65 -10.04
N ARG A 176 -2.47 -3.24 -11.30
CA ARG A 176 -3.63 -2.44 -11.72
C ARG A 176 -4.86 -3.34 -11.83
N TYR A 177 -5.44 -3.62 -10.66
CA TYR A 177 -6.57 -4.51 -10.44
C TYR A 177 -7.89 -3.78 -10.48
N ILE A 178 -7.95 -2.61 -9.83
CA ILE A 178 -9.12 -1.75 -9.85
C ILE A 178 -9.23 -1.09 -11.23
N GLY A 179 -10.44 -1.11 -11.79
CA GLY A 179 -10.72 -0.59 -13.13
C GLY A 179 -10.66 -1.63 -14.25
N ALA A 180 -10.06 -2.80 -13.98
CA ALA A 180 -10.09 -3.95 -14.89
C ALA A 180 -11.35 -4.81 -14.69
N ALA A 181 -11.64 -5.68 -15.66
CA ALA A 181 -12.68 -6.69 -15.54
C ALA A 181 -12.24 -7.78 -14.54
N VAL A 182 -12.67 -7.67 -13.28
CA VAL A 182 -12.28 -8.60 -12.21
C VAL A 182 -12.98 -9.94 -12.36
N THR A 183 -12.21 -10.99 -12.63
CA THR A 183 -12.64 -12.39 -12.64
C THR A 183 -12.00 -13.17 -11.49
N THR A 184 -12.53 -14.35 -11.15
CA THR A 184 -11.91 -15.24 -10.16
C THR A 184 -10.45 -15.58 -10.49
N SER A 185 -10.08 -15.71 -11.77
CA SER A 185 -8.69 -15.98 -12.15
C SER A 185 -7.77 -14.80 -11.87
N ILE A 186 -8.24 -13.57 -12.07
CA ILE A 186 -7.49 -12.35 -11.72
C ILE A 186 -7.38 -12.21 -10.19
N MET A 187 -8.46 -12.51 -9.44
CA MET A 187 -8.42 -12.52 -7.97
C MET A 187 -7.36 -13.51 -7.43
N ILE A 188 -7.24 -14.69 -8.05
CA ILE A 188 -6.21 -15.67 -7.69
C ILE A 188 -4.81 -15.16 -8.08
N ASP A 189 -4.67 -14.61 -9.29
CA ASP A 189 -3.39 -14.17 -9.82
C ASP A 189 -2.78 -13.00 -9.02
N GLN A 190 -3.59 -12.02 -8.59
CA GLN A 190 -3.12 -10.91 -7.75
C GLN A 190 -2.66 -11.36 -6.37
N ALA A 191 -3.24 -12.46 -5.86
CA ALA A 191 -2.94 -13.02 -4.55
C ALA A 191 -1.79 -14.03 -4.60
N ASN A 192 -1.00 -14.04 -5.69
CA ASN A 192 0.11 -14.96 -5.88
C ASN A 192 1.35 -14.23 -6.43
N GLY A 193 2.52 -14.79 -6.16
CA GLY A 193 3.78 -14.28 -6.69
C GLY A 193 4.93 -14.38 -5.71
N VAL A 194 6.01 -13.66 -6.02
CA VAL A 194 7.25 -13.66 -5.23
C VAL A 194 7.21 -12.75 -4.00
N PHE A 195 6.11 -12.00 -3.84
CA PHE A 195 5.94 -10.91 -2.88
C PHE A 195 5.84 -11.40 -1.44
N ASP A 196 6.42 -10.63 -0.54
CA ASP A 196 6.34 -10.87 0.89
C ASP A 196 5.03 -10.34 1.48
N ILE A 197 4.56 -9.20 0.97
CA ILE A 197 3.36 -8.50 1.42
C ILE A 197 2.50 -8.14 0.20
N PHE A 198 1.19 -8.31 0.33
CA PHE A 198 0.18 -7.85 -0.61
C PHE A 198 -0.67 -6.79 0.08
N ASN A 199 -0.71 -5.59 -0.48
CA ASN A 199 -1.51 -4.49 0.03
C ASN A 199 -2.80 -4.35 -0.80
N TYR A 200 -3.93 -4.56 -0.14
CA TYR A 200 -5.28 -4.45 -0.69
C TYR A 200 -5.99 -3.25 -0.06
N SER A 201 -5.61 -2.09 -0.56
CA SER A 201 -6.15 -0.79 -0.20
C SER A 201 -7.50 -0.51 -0.84
N TYR A 202 -8.34 -1.55 -0.95
CA TYR A 202 -9.65 -1.50 -1.56
C TYR A 202 -10.68 -2.35 -0.83
N GLY A 203 -11.94 -2.18 -1.22
CA GLY A 203 -13.02 -3.07 -0.81
C GLY A 203 -14.29 -2.85 -1.62
N ALA A 204 -15.30 -3.68 -1.35
CA ALA A 204 -16.63 -3.58 -1.92
C ALA A 204 -17.63 -2.94 -0.95
N TYR A 205 -18.67 -2.28 -1.47
CA TYR A 205 -19.82 -1.89 -0.66
C TYR A 205 -20.68 -3.12 -0.37
N SER A 206 -20.84 -3.46 0.92
CA SER A 206 -21.56 -4.65 1.37
C SER A 206 -22.51 -4.28 2.50
N CYS A 207 -23.80 -4.20 2.19
CA CYS A 207 -24.87 -3.96 3.15
C CYS A 207 -25.44 -5.27 3.72
N ILE A 208 -25.11 -6.39 3.09
CA ILE A 208 -25.51 -7.75 3.47
C ILE A 208 -24.28 -8.62 3.29
N PHE A 209 -24.08 -9.57 4.20
CA PHE A 209 -22.99 -10.53 4.09
C PHE A 209 -23.16 -11.43 2.86
N SER A 210 -22.09 -11.55 2.07
CA SER A 210 -21.95 -12.52 0.99
C SER A 210 -20.69 -13.35 1.24
N PRO A 211 -20.71 -14.68 1.07
CA PRO A 211 -19.50 -15.47 1.20
C PRO A 211 -18.56 -15.27 0.00
N ALA A 212 -17.27 -15.12 0.27
CA ALA A 212 -16.25 -15.05 -0.78
C ALA A 212 -16.16 -16.35 -1.60
N SER A 213 -15.66 -16.23 -2.83
CA SER A 213 -15.32 -17.37 -3.68
C SER A 213 -14.39 -18.35 -2.97
N SER A 214 -14.77 -19.63 -2.93
CA SER A 214 -13.94 -20.69 -2.31
C SER A 214 -12.58 -20.84 -2.97
N PHE A 215 -12.43 -20.43 -4.23
CA PHE A 215 -11.16 -20.40 -4.94
C PHE A 215 -10.23 -19.29 -4.43
N LEU A 216 -10.77 -18.07 -4.19
CA LEU A 216 -10.00 -16.98 -3.60
C LEU A 216 -9.55 -17.36 -2.18
N ILE A 217 -10.45 -17.92 -1.37
CA ILE A 217 -10.11 -18.35 0.00
C ILE A 217 -9.02 -19.43 0.01
N GLN A 218 -9.08 -20.39 -0.91
CA GLN A 218 -8.00 -21.38 -1.06
C GLN A 218 -6.68 -20.74 -1.49
N GLN A 219 -6.71 -19.74 -2.37
CA GLN A 219 -5.50 -19.02 -2.78
C GLN A 219 -4.91 -18.20 -1.63
N LEU A 220 -5.72 -17.47 -0.86
CA LEU A 220 -5.24 -16.72 0.32
C LEU A 220 -4.66 -17.65 1.39
N LYS A 221 -5.29 -18.82 1.58
CA LYS A 221 -4.75 -19.88 2.45
C LYS A 221 -3.38 -20.37 1.95
N PHE A 222 -3.29 -20.76 0.67
CA PHE A 222 -2.01 -21.18 0.08
C PHE A 222 -0.95 -20.08 0.22
N GLY A 223 -1.34 -18.84 -0.02
CA GLY A 223 -0.53 -17.65 0.19
C GLY A 223 0.10 -17.55 1.57
N SER A 224 -0.78 -17.59 2.58
CA SER A 224 -0.42 -17.44 4.00
C SER A 224 0.27 -18.67 4.61
N GLU A 225 0.19 -19.84 3.99
CA GLU A 225 0.83 -21.06 4.50
C GLU A 225 2.08 -21.48 3.70
N SER A 226 2.16 -21.15 2.40
CA SER A 226 3.15 -21.75 1.48
C SER A 226 4.05 -20.74 0.76
N LEU A 227 3.60 -19.50 0.52
CA LEU A 227 4.47 -18.50 -0.11
C LEU A 227 5.64 -18.10 0.82
N ARG A 228 6.58 -17.33 0.26
CA ARG A 228 7.85 -16.95 0.91
C ARG A 228 8.66 -18.15 1.43
N GLY A 229 8.57 -19.29 0.74
CA GLY A 229 9.26 -20.52 1.11
C GLY A 229 8.67 -21.17 2.37
N GLY A 230 7.33 -21.16 2.52
CA GLY A 230 6.63 -21.73 3.66
C GLY A 230 6.53 -20.81 4.88
N LEU A 231 6.98 -19.56 4.79
CA LEU A 231 6.79 -18.55 5.85
C LEU A 231 5.42 -17.87 5.81
N GLY A 232 4.74 -17.93 4.66
CA GLY A 232 3.45 -17.27 4.45
C GLY A 232 3.57 -15.80 4.07
N SER A 233 2.99 -15.41 2.93
CA SER A 233 2.83 -14.00 2.57
C SER A 233 1.74 -13.35 3.40
N LEU A 234 1.92 -12.05 3.66
CA LEU A 234 0.94 -11.25 4.40
C LEU A 234 0.00 -10.55 3.42
N TYR A 235 -1.31 -10.70 3.62
CA TYR A 235 -2.33 -9.94 2.92
C TYR A 235 -2.88 -8.88 3.88
N VAL A 236 -2.72 -7.61 3.51
CA VAL A 236 -3.09 -6.46 4.33
C VAL A 236 -4.29 -5.80 3.65
N LYS A 237 -5.45 -5.78 4.31
CA LYS A 237 -6.74 -5.45 3.70
C LYS A 237 -7.46 -4.33 4.44
N ALA A 238 -7.94 -3.34 3.71
CA ALA A 238 -8.73 -2.24 4.26
C ALA A 238 -10.06 -2.72 4.84
N ALA A 239 -10.38 -2.29 6.07
CA ALA A 239 -11.67 -2.60 6.70
C ALA A 239 -12.88 -1.93 6.00
N GLY A 240 -12.64 -0.81 5.33
CA GLY A 240 -13.67 0.00 4.66
C GLY A 240 -13.79 1.42 5.24
N ASN A 241 -14.56 2.26 4.54
CA ASN A 241 -14.76 3.69 4.82
C ASN A 241 -16.25 4.04 5.05
N GLU A 242 -17.01 3.11 5.66
CA GLU A 242 -18.46 3.17 5.79
C GLU A 242 -18.87 3.07 7.26
N TYR A 243 -18.22 3.82 8.15
CA TYR A 243 -18.75 3.97 9.51
C TYR A 243 -20.26 4.31 9.47
N ILE A 244 -20.61 5.25 8.58
CA ILE A 244 -21.98 5.47 8.09
C ILE A 244 -21.93 5.42 6.55
N GLY A 245 -22.79 4.62 5.93
CA GLY A 245 -22.93 4.52 4.48
C GLY A 245 -24.38 4.66 4.02
N LEU A 246 -24.59 4.71 2.70
CA LEU A 246 -25.91 4.75 2.08
C LEU A 246 -26.24 3.41 1.43
N THR A 247 -27.50 2.97 1.50
CA THR A 247 -27.92 1.72 0.82
C THR A 247 -27.77 1.81 -0.71
N SER A 248 -27.76 3.02 -1.28
CA SER A 248 -27.45 3.24 -2.69
C SER A 248 -26.03 2.83 -3.08
N ASP A 249 -25.08 2.81 -2.14
CA ASP A 249 -23.72 2.35 -2.44
C ASP A 249 -23.67 0.84 -2.74
N CYS A 250 -24.52 0.07 -2.05
CA CYS A 250 -24.67 -1.37 -2.22
C CYS A 250 -25.67 -1.73 -3.32
N PHE A 251 -26.71 -0.90 -3.48
CA PHE A 251 -27.81 -1.10 -4.41
C PHE A 251 -27.99 0.16 -5.28
N PRO A 252 -27.09 0.38 -6.26
CA PRO A 252 -27.03 1.64 -7.02
C PRO A 252 -28.23 1.89 -7.94
N ASN A 253 -29.11 0.90 -8.13
CA ASN A 253 -30.31 1.01 -8.95
C ASN A 253 -31.60 1.11 -8.11
N GLN A 254 -31.50 1.48 -6.83
CA GLN A 254 -32.69 1.75 -6.02
C GLN A 254 -33.26 3.14 -6.30
N GLU A 255 -34.59 3.23 -6.25
CA GLU A 255 -35.29 4.51 -6.30
C GLU A 255 -34.81 5.42 -5.16
N GLU A 256 -34.67 6.72 -5.43
CA GLU A 256 -34.09 7.68 -4.47
C GLU A 256 -34.85 7.71 -3.12
N GLU A 257 -36.16 7.43 -3.14
CA GLU A 257 -37.00 7.40 -1.94
C GLU A 257 -36.69 6.23 -0.98
N ASP A 258 -35.98 5.20 -1.45
CA ASP A 258 -35.62 4.00 -0.66
C ASP A 258 -34.19 4.03 -0.10
N VAL A 259 -33.44 5.12 -0.34
CA VAL A 259 -32.08 5.27 0.18
C VAL A 259 -32.13 5.45 1.71
N ARG A 260 -31.45 4.57 2.44
CA ARG A 260 -31.34 4.60 3.90
C ARG A 260 -29.88 4.68 4.32
N PHE A 261 -29.66 5.26 5.50
CA PHE A 261 -28.38 5.13 6.19
C PHE A 261 -28.25 3.74 6.82
N TYR A 262 -27.03 3.23 6.83
CA TYR A 262 -26.65 2.07 7.61
C TYR A 262 -25.31 2.31 8.30
N PHE A 263 -25.09 1.60 9.40
CA PHE A 263 -23.77 1.51 10.03
C PHE A 263 -23.01 0.37 9.38
N GLY A 264 -21.84 0.66 8.82
CA GLY A 264 -21.01 -0.37 8.22
C GLY A 264 -20.45 -1.32 9.26
N ASN A 265 -20.17 -2.54 8.81
CA ASN A 265 -19.50 -3.54 9.61
C ASN A 265 -18.50 -4.28 8.72
N ALA A 266 -17.23 -4.31 9.12
CA ALA A 266 -16.15 -4.88 8.33
C ALA A 266 -16.35 -6.39 8.09
N ASN A 267 -17.16 -7.07 8.90
CA ASN A 267 -17.50 -8.48 8.67
C ASN A 267 -18.47 -8.69 7.49
N LEU A 268 -19.08 -7.64 6.95
CA LEU A 268 -20.00 -7.75 5.81
C LEU A 268 -19.25 -7.95 4.49
N GLU A 269 -18.00 -7.49 4.41
CA GLU A 269 -17.17 -7.75 3.24
C GLU A 269 -16.73 -9.22 3.22
N GLU A 270 -16.84 -9.81 2.04
CA GLU A 270 -16.95 -11.25 1.87
C GLU A 270 -15.72 -12.05 2.33
N ASP A 271 -14.55 -11.43 2.30
CA ASP A 271 -13.26 -12.04 2.55
C ASP A 271 -12.62 -11.62 3.90
N HIS A 272 -13.23 -10.69 4.63
CA HIS A 272 -12.76 -10.22 5.94
C HIS A 272 -13.01 -11.22 7.08
N SER A 273 -13.94 -12.15 6.89
CA SER A 273 -14.28 -13.17 7.91
C SER A 273 -13.37 -14.39 7.90
N TYR A 274 -12.35 -14.42 7.02
CA TYR A 274 -11.38 -15.51 6.92
C TYR A 274 -10.02 -15.10 7.50
N PRO A 275 -9.30 -16.02 8.18
CA PRO A 275 -8.11 -15.71 8.96
C PRO A 275 -6.82 -15.60 8.12
N TYR A 276 -6.94 -15.25 6.84
CA TYR A 276 -5.80 -15.18 5.91
C TYR A 276 -5.38 -13.75 5.58
N GLN A 277 -6.10 -12.77 6.12
CA GLN A 277 -5.86 -11.34 5.88
C GLN A 277 -5.77 -10.60 7.21
N VAL A 278 -4.92 -9.57 7.24
CA VAL A 278 -4.85 -8.59 8.33
C VAL A 278 -5.77 -7.44 7.93
N VAL A 279 -6.99 -7.44 8.47
CA VAL A 279 -7.97 -6.38 8.25
C VAL A 279 -7.64 -5.19 9.15
N VAL A 280 -7.50 -3.99 8.59
CA VAL A 280 -7.05 -2.79 9.33
C VAL A 280 -8.09 -1.68 9.29
N GLY A 281 -8.41 -1.13 10.46
CA GLY A 281 -9.17 0.11 10.61
C GLY A 281 -8.28 1.35 10.59
N ALA A 282 -8.87 2.53 10.38
CA ALA A 282 -8.16 3.80 10.28
C ALA A 282 -8.23 4.62 11.58
N LEU A 283 -7.09 5.19 11.97
CA LEU A 283 -6.96 6.23 13.00
C LEU A 283 -6.71 7.59 12.35
N ASN A 284 -7.27 8.64 12.96
CA ASN A 284 -6.91 10.01 12.62
C ASN A 284 -5.64 10.46 13.37
N ALA A 285 -5.17 11.66 13.04
CA ALA A 285 -3.96 12.25 13.63
C ALA A 285 -4.09 12.62 15.12
N ARG A 286 -5.24 12.36 15.76
CA ARG A 286 -5.51 12.61 17.18
C ARG A 286 -5.60 11.33 18.01
N GLY A 287 -5.29 10.17 17.42
CA GLY A 287 -5.29 8.89 18.14
C GLY A 287 -6.68 8.30 18.32
N THR A 288 -7.69 8.79 17.61
CA THR A 288 -9.05 8.24 17.64
C THR A 288 -9.41 7.61 16.30
N SER A 289 -10.47 6.81 16.26
CA SER A 289 -11.00 6.26 15.01
C SER A 289 -11.25 7.39 14.01
N ALA A 290 -10.77 7.23 12.78
CA ALA A 290 -11.14 8.12 11.68
C ALA A 290 -12.66 8.12 11.50
N THR A 291 -13.24 9.26 11.14
CA THR A 291 -14.71 9.41 11.05
C THR A 291 -15.37 8.43 10.09
N TYR A 292 -14.65 8.00 9.05
CA TYR A 292 -15.13 7.07 8.04
C TYR A 292 -14.83 5.60 8.34
N SER A 293 -13.90 5.27 9.26
CA SER A 293 -13.39 3.91 9.42
C SER A 293 -14.50 2.90 9.73
N THR A 294 -14.66 1.86 8.89
CA THR A 294 -15.62 0.79 9.14
C THR A 294 -15.20 -0.05 10.36
N PRO A 295 -16.03 -0.18 11.41
CA PRO A 295 -15.73 -1.00 12.57
C PRO A 295 -16.12 -2.46 12.32
N GLY A 296 -15.64 -3.41 13.12
CA GLY A 296 -16.04 -4.81 13.02
C GLY A 296 -15.17 -5.72 13.88
N SER A 297 -15.63 -6.95 14.12
CA SER A 297 -14.85 -7.92 14.90
C SER A 297 -13.75 -8.60 14.07
N SER A 298 -13.77 -8.44 12.75
CA SER A 298 -12.69 -8.87 11.85
C SER A 298 -11.45 -7.98 11.88
N LEU A 299 -11.54 -6.75 12.42
CA LEU A 299 -10.39 -5.85 12.53
C LEU A 299 -9.31 -6.48 13.42
N TRP A 300 -8.09 -6.49 12.91
CA TRP A 300 -6.92 -7.00 13.62
C TRP A 300 -6.14 -5.90 14.33
N LEU A 301 -5.96 -4.76 13.67
CA LEU A 301 -5.28 -3.58 14.20
C LEU A 301 -5.86 -2.30 13.60
N SER A 302 -5.41 -1.16 14.12
CA SER A 302 -5.69 0.16 13.54
C SER A 302 -4.38 0.84 13.13
N ALA A 303 -4.42 1.64 12.06
CA ALA A 303 -3.26 2.34 11.51
C ALA A 303 -3.64 3.77 11.07
N PRO A 304 -2.66 4.70 10.93
CA PRO A 304 -2.91 6.03 10.40
C PRO A 304 -3.62 6.04 9.04
N GLY A 305 -4.76 6.73 8.99
CA GLY A 305 -5.55 7.00 7.77
C GLY A 305 -6.03 8.46 7.64
N GLY A 306 -6.05 9.23 8.73
CA GLY A 306 -6.39 10.67 8.71
C GLY A 306 -7.88 10.98 8.88
N ASP A 307 -8.23 12.27 8.74
CA ASP A 307 -9.59 12.86 8.80
C ASP A 307 -9.62 14.17 7.99
#